data_AF-A0A925AC79-F1
#
_entry.id   AF-A0A925AC79-F1
#
_cell.length_a   1.000
_cell.length_b   1.000
_cell.length_c   1.000
_cell.angle_alpha   90.00
_cell.angle_beta   90.00
_cell.angle_gamma   90.00
#
_symmetry.space_group_name_H-M   'P 1'
#
loop_
_entity.id
_entity.type
_entity.pdbx_description
1 polymer ?
#
loop_
_entity_poly.entity_id
_entity_poly.type
_entity_poly.pdbx_seq_one_letter_code
_entity_poly.pdbx_strand_id
1 'polypeptide(L)'
;MLFLLMPLVGTQLRMVSWRCPALVVAACLCGVMGCERGSKSSVPVETRKADGRASAARSGVTDVPASASGAGATEAPRATDSAVSERSALLPRARTFKPSAQGFNFRNSFTGSPLPVSLGRFDSAMGVPQHYGLCGGMSAAAADFFLSGREIPVQAEAPVKGTDLYAYIYQRQIDSLGTSLGFARVFAEWMMLPDGGAGGTRARSIVALPAIQQAIAQGDPVMLGLVLTSVQARGKLWENHQVMAYDIVPAAAERGFDIRIYDPNFPDNDGAKIEVRSTLEGVVFSPMGAVMRGSPIFPIVGIACKRTAPGRRDTPVRGLFVMPYEFKSPPSGLK
;
A
#
# COMPACT_ATOMS: atom_id res chain seq x y z
N MET A 1 -29.46 -35.09 58.09
CA MET A 1 -29.23 -33.64 58.33
C MET A 1 -28.26 -33.18 57.25
N LEU A 2 -28.74 -32.50 56.20
CA LEU A 2 -28.63 -31.03 56.02
C LEU A 2 -27.14 -30.61 55.94
N PHE A 3 -26.56 -30.06 54.86
CA PHE A 3 -27.05 -29.09 53.89
C PHE A 3 -26.30 -29.19 52.54
N LEU A 4 -27.05 -28.88 51.48
CA LEU A 4 -26.61 -28.49 50.14
C LEU A 4 -25.93 -27.12 50.18
N LEU A 5 -24.86 -26.88 49.40
CA LEU A 5 -24.50 -25.54 48.90
C LEU A 5 -23.53 -25.63 47.70
N MET A 6 -24.01 -25.17 46.55
CA MET A 6 -23.24 -24.92 45.32
C MET A 6 -22.37 -23.66 45.48
N PRO A 7 -21.27 -23.50 44.71
CA PRO A 7 -20.77 -22.18 44.39
C PRO A 7 -21.24 -21.73 42.99
N LEU A 8 -21.76 -20.51 42.98
CA LEU A 8 -22.19 -19.72 41.84
C LEU A 8 -21.03 -19.33 40.93
N VAL A 9 -21.32 -19.38 39.63
CA VAL A 9 -20.56 -18.82 38.51
C VAL A 9 -20.56 -17.30 38.63
N GLY A 10 -19.37 -16.69 38.66
CA GLY A 10 -19.17 -15.24 38.71
C GLY A 10 -18.21 -14.77 37.62
N THR A 11 -18.61 -14.84 36.36
CA THR A 11 -17.84 -14.30 35.23
C THR A 11 -18.09 -12.80 35.13
N GLN A 12 -17.18 -12.00 35.67
CA GLN A 12 -17.15 -10.55 35.44
C GLN A 12 -16.73 -10.27 33.99
N LEU A 13 -17.70 -9.99 33.11
CA LEU A 13 -17.43 -9.30 31.85
C LEU A 13 -16.99 -7.86 32.15
N ARG A 14 -15.68 -7.60 32.12
CA ARG A 14 -15.17 -6.24 31.96
C ARG A 14 -15.37 -5.82 30.52
N MET A 15 -16.44 -5.08 30.27
CA MET A 15 -16.55 -4.24 29.07
C MET A 15 -15.44 -3.18 29.12
N VAL A 16 -14.36 -3.41 28.38
CA VAL A 16 -13.39 -2.36 28.08
C VAL A 16 -14.02 -1.48 27.01
N SER A 17 -14.57 -0.33 27.41
CA SER A 17 -15.10 0.67 26.50
C SER A 17 -13.94 1.29 25.70
N TRP A 18 -13.93 1.07 24.39
CA TRP A 18 -12.99 1.70 23.48
C TRP A 18 -13.42 3.15 23.27
N ARG A 19 -12.71 4.09 23.91
CA ARG A 19 -12.71 5.50 23.49
C ARG A 19 -11.44 5.75 22.70
N CYS A 20 -11.54 5.68 21.37
CA CYS A 20 -10.55 6.25 20.47
C CYS A 20 -10.55 7.78 20.62
N PRO A 21 -9.43 8.44 21.00
CA PRO A 21 -9.32 9.86 20.73
C PRO A 21 -9.14 10.02 19.22
N ALA A 22 -10.10 10.69 18.58
CA ALA A 22 -9.98 11.12 17.20
C ALA A 22 -8.71 11.98 17.05
N LEU A 23 -7.68 11.42 16.39
CA LEU A 23 -6.50 12.18 16.00
C LEU A 23 -6.89 13.02 14.78
N VAL A 24 -7.15 14.30 15.01
CA VAL A 24 -7.36 15.27 13.93
C VAL A 24 -6.01 15.57 13.30
N VAL A 25 -5.77 14.98 12.12
CA VAL A 25 -4.66 15.38 11.24
C VAL A 25 -5.09 16.66 10.53
N ALA A 26 -4.66 17.81 11.04
CA ALA A 26 -4.87 19.09 10.38
C ALA A 26 -3.84 19.27 9.25
N ALA A 27 -4.25 19.00 8.00
CA ALA A 27 -3.51 19.40 6.81
C ALA A 27 -3.84 20.87 6.49
N CYS A 28 -2.98 21.80 6.89
CA CYS A 28 -3.06 23.19 6.45
C CYS A 28 -2.28 23.37 5.14
N LEU A 29 -2.99 23.40 4.02
CA LEU A 29 -2.51 23.95 2.76
C LEU A 29 -3.07 25.38 2.62
N CYS A 30 -2.25 26.40 2.86
CA CYS A 30 -2.53 27.76 2.44
C CYS A 30 -1.47 28.19 1.43
N GLY A 31 -1.92 28.44 0.20
CA GLY A 31 -1.12 28.99 -0.88
C GLY A 31 -0.71 30.43 -0.61
N VAL A 32 0.51 30.76 -1.00
CA VAL A 32 1.00 32.13 -1.04
C VAL A 32 1.06 32.54 -2.51
N MET A 33 0.07 33.35 -2.91
CA MET A 33 0.18 34.25 -4.05
C MET A 33 1.12 35.40 -3.66
N GLY A 34 2.20 35.58 -4.42
CA GLY A 34 3.08 36.74 -4.36
C GLY A 34 3.00 37.49 -5.68
N CYS A 35 2.46 38.71 -5.60
CA CYS A 35 2.28 39.68 -6.67
C CYS A 35 3.51 40.61 -6.72
N GLU A 36 4.16 40.77 -7.89
CA GLU A 36 5.06 41.90 -8.15
C GLU A 36 4.75 42.55 -9.51
N ARG A 37 4.78 43.89 -9.51
CA ARG A 37 4.40 44.81 -10.58
C ARG A 37 5.64 45.50 -11.17
N GLY A 38 5.56 45.80 -12.47
CA GLY A 38 6.36 46.81 -13.21
C GLY A 38 7.40 46.18 -14.14
N SER A 39 7.59 46.54 -15.41
CA SER A 39 7.36 47.81 -16.12
C SER A 39 7.41 47.60 -17.65
N LYS A 40 6.47 48.25 -18.36
CA LYS A 40 6.44 48.82 -19.73
C LYS A 40 7.47 48.35 -20.80
N SER A 41 6.98 47.97 -21.99
CA SER A 41 7.33 48.61 -23.29
C SER A 41 6.52 48.07 -24.49
N SER A 42 5.85 49.00 -25.19
CA SER A 42 5.60 49.12 -26.66
C SER A 42 5.03 47.98 -27.53
N VAL A 43 3.86 48.30 -28.11
CA VAL A 43 3.07 47.77 -29.27
C VAL A 43 3.77 48.18 -30.61
N PRO A 44 3.63 47.50 -31.80
CA PRO A 44 2.41 47.32 -32.62
C PRO A 44 2.16 45.90 -33.18
N VAL A 45 0.93 45.36 -33.12
CA VAL A 45 -0.17 45.43 -34.11
C VAL A 45 0.26 45.03 -35.53
N GLU A 46 -0.13 43.81 -35.93
CA GLU A 46 -0.54 43.53 -37.29
C GLU A 46 -1.68 42.50 -37.31
N THR A 47 -2.65 42.79 -38.17
CA THR A 47 -3.98 42.20 -38.35
C THR A 47 -3.96 40.85 -39.07
N ARG A 48 -4.91 39.94 -38.78
CA ARG A 48 -5.76 39.30 -39.81
C ARG A 48 -6.87 38.40 -39.23
N LYS A 49 -8.10 38.79 -39.59
CA LYS A 49 -9.33 38.03 -39.92
C LYS A 49 -9.44 36.54 -39.52
N ALA A 50 -10.49 36.24 -38.77
CA ALA A 50 -11.23 34.98 -38.88
C ALA A 50 -12.74 35.28 -38.87
N ASP A 51 -13.38 35.01 -40.01
CA ASP A 51 -14.83 34.97 -40.18
C ASP A 51 -15.36 33.62 -39.70
N GLY A 52 -16.59 33.55 -39.16
CA GLY A 52 -17.30 32.27 -39.08
C GLY A 52 -18.37 32.08 -38.00
N ARG A 53 -19.53 32.73 -38.20
CA ARG A 53 -20.90 32.26 -37.86
C ARG A 53 -21.15 31.49 -36.55
N ALA A 54 -21.85 32.14 -35.62
CA ALA A 54 -22.81 31.49 -34.72
C ALA A 54 -24.15 32.23 -34.82
N SER A 55 -25.19 31.52 -35.28
CA SER A 55 -26.57 32.01 -35.39
C SER A 55 -27.35 31.64 -34.12
N ALA A 56 -28.10 32.61 -33.60
CA ALA A 56 -29.03 32.47 -32.50
C ALA A 56 -30.48 32.52 -33.01
N ALA A 57 -31.36 31.69 -32.45
CA ALA A 57 -32.82 31.91 -32.35
C ALA A 57 -33.38 30.85 -31.36
N ARG A 58 -33.82 31.23 -30.15
CA ARG A 58 -35.13 31.80 -29.73
C ARG A 58 -36.30 30.78 -29.70
N SER A 59 -36.69 30.50 -28.46
CA SER A 59 -38.02 30.39 -27.85
C SER A 59 -39.23 29.91 -28.65
N GLY A 60 -39.95 28.95 -28.06
CA GLY A 60 -41.36 28.66 -28.33
C GLY A 60 -41.97 27.80 -27.23
N VAL A 61 -42.72 28.42 -26.32
CA VAL A 61 -43.62 27.80 -25.35
C VAL A 61 -44.86 27.30 -26.08
N THR A 62 -45.41 26.14 -25.71
CA THR A 62 -46.87 25.91 -25.73
C THR A 62 -47.30 24.75 -24.82
N ASP A 63 -48.53 24.90 -24.35
CA ASP A 63 -49.23 24.28 -23.24
C ASP A 63 -49.47 22.76 -23.24
N VAL A 64 -49.80 22.30 -22.02
CA VAL A 64 -50.32 20.98 -21.62
C VAL A 64 -51.80 20.84 -22.03
N PRO A 65 -52.31 19.61 -22.25
CA PRO A 65 -53.31 19.12 -21.29
C PRO A 65 -53.10 17.65 -20.89
N ALA A 66 -53.54 17.36 -19.66
CA ALA A 66 -53.57 16.04 -19.04
C ALA A 66 -54.68 15.14 -19.61
N SER A 67 -54.43 13.82 -19.65
CA SER A 67 -55.45 12.78 -19.61
C SER A 67 -54.82 11.43 -19.23
N ALA A 68 -55.56 10.67 -18.41
CA ALA A 68 -55.12 9.57 -17.57
C ALA A 68 -55.20 8.16 -18.21
N SER A 69 -54.96 7.15 -17.35
CA SER A 69 -54.96 5.68 -17.53
C SER A 69 -53.62 5.09 -17.97
N GLY A 70 -53.05 4.05 -17.37
CA GLY A 70 -53.49 3.14 -16.31
C GLY A 70 -52.92 1.77 -16.63
N ALA A 71 -52.00 1.24 -15.82
CA ALA A 71 -51.69 -0.20 -15.72
C ALA A 71 -50.53 -0.38 -14.74
N GLY A 72 -50.76 -1.16 -13.69
CA GLY A 72 -49.74 -1.57 -12.74
C GLY A 72 -48.69 -2.46 -13.43
N ALA A 73 -47.42 -2.10 -13.25
CA ALA A 73 -46.32 -3.03 -13.41
C ALA A 73 -45.79 -3.34 -12.01
N THR A 74 -46.07 -4.55 -11.53
CA THR A 74 -45.36 -5.18 -10.42
C THR A 74 -43.86 -5.15 -10.71
N GLU A 75 -43.14 -4.30 -9.97
CA GLU A 75 -41.69 -4.19 -10.02
C GLU A 75 -41.09 -5.46 -9.39
N ALA A 76 -40.54 -6.33 -10.24
CA ALA A 76 -39.75 -7.47 -9.80
C ALA A 76 -38.48 -6.97 -9.08
N PRO A 77 -38.03 -7.66 -8.01
CA PRO A 77 -36.87 -7.20 -7.24
C PRO A 77 -35.61 -7.17 -8.11
N ARG A 78 -34.90 -6.03 -8.09
CA ARG A 78 -33.61 -5.83 -8.79
C ARG A 78 -32.59 -6.87 -8.33
N ALA A 79 -32.34 -7.85 -9.18
CA ALA A 79 -31.34 -8.91 -9.00
C ALA A 79 -29.88 -8.45 -9.24
N THR A 80 -29.53 -7.20 -8.92
CA THR A 80 -28.18 -6.65 -9.22
C THR A 80 -27.34 -6.37 -7.98
N ASP A 81 -27.93 -6.09 -6.82
CA ASP A 81 -27.15 -5.87 -5.58
C ASP A 81 -26.73 -7.19 -4.91
N SER A 82 -27.58 -8.22 -4.94
CA SER A 82 -27.26 -9.51 -4.30
C SER A 82 -26.11 -10.26 -4.98
N ALA A 83 -25.99 -10.21 -6.31
CA ALA A 83 -24.94 -10.95 -7.02
C ALA A 83 -23.53 -10.34 -6.85
N VAL A 84 -23.44 -9.01 -6.71
CA VAL A 84 -22.18 -8.33 -6.38
C VAL A 84 -21.81 -8.56 -4.91
N SER A 85 -22.80 -8.53 -4.02
CA SER A 85 -22.64 -8.88 -2.60
C SER A 85 -22.24 -10.35 -2.39
N GLU A 86 -22.76 -11.28 -3.18
CA GLU A 86 -22.43 -12.71 -3.10
C GLU A 86 -21.07 -13.04 -3.73
N ARG A 87 -20.68 -12.40 -4.83
CA ARG A 87 -19.31 -12.54 -5.38
C ARG A 87 -18.26 -12.00 -4.41
N SER A 88 -18.54 -10.89 -3.72
CA SER A 88 -17.66 -10.33 -2.70
C SER A 88 -17.57 -11.21 -1.43
N ALA A 89 -18.60 -12.02 -1.16
CA ALA A 89 -18.57 -13.00 -0.07
C ALA A 89 -17.75 -14.27 -0.37
N LEU A 90 -17.44 -14.55 -1.65
CA LEU A 90 -16.74 -15.77 -2.10
C LEU A 90 -15.24 -15.60 -2.29
N LEU A 91 -14.73 -14.36 -2.45
CA LEU A 91 -13.30 -14.15 -2.61
C LEU A 91 -12.56 -14.36 -1.27
N PRO A 92 -11.40 -15.04 -1.28
CA PRO A 92 -10.57 -15.15 -0.08
C PRO A 92 -10.18 -13.78 0.44
N ARG A 93 -10.33 -13.56 1.75
CA ARG A 93 -9.94 -12.31 2.41
C ARG A 93 -8.47 -12.39 2.79
N ALA A 94 -7.71 -11.34 2.60
CA ALA A 94 -6.27 -11.29 2.90
C ALA A 94 -5.90 -11.86 4.28
N ARG A 95 -6.71 -11.62 5.32
CA ARG A 95 -6.46 -12.14 6.67
C ARG A 95 -6.47 -13.67 6.79
N THR A 96 -7.03 -14.37 5.81
CA THR A 96 -7.00 -15.84 5.72
C THR A 96 -5.82 -16.36 4.90
N PHE A 97 -4.97 -15.47 4.35
CA PHE A 97 -3.75 -15.86 3.66
C PHE A 97 -2.78 -16.53 4.64
N LYS A 98 -2.23 -17.68 4.22
CA LYS A 98 -1.23 -18.42 4.99
C LYS A 98 0.04 -18.60 4.15
N PRO A 99 1.15 -17.91 4.49
CA PRO A 99 2.43 -18.02 3.77
C PRO A 99 2.88 -19.46 3.48
N SER A 100 2.75 -20.37 4.45
CA SER A 100 3.17 -21.78 4.29
C SER A 100 2.28 -22.64 3.39
N ALA A 101 1.12 -22.13 2.95
CA ALA A 101 0.19 -22.88 2.12
C ALA A 101 -0.08 -22.19 0.79
N GLN A 102 0.04 -20.86 0.75
CA GLN A 102 -0.37 -20.02 -0.38
C GLN A 102 0.75 -19.09 -0.84
N GLY A 103 1.91 -19.10 -0.18
CA GLY A 103 3.14 -18.48 -0.64
C GLY A 103 3.99 -19.46 -1.44
N PHE A 104 4.94 -18.94 -2.23
CA PHE A 104 5.90 -19.79 -2.93
C PHE A 104 6.82 -20.46 -1.90
N ASN A 105 7.08 -21.75 -2.10
CA ASN A 105 7.92 -22.58 -1.23
C ASN A 105 9.42 -22.53 -1.57
N PHE A 106 9.82 -21.66 -2.49
CA PHE A 106 11.22 -21.40 -2.82
C PHE A 106 11.62 -19.99 -2.43
N ARG A 107 12.89 -19.81 -2.12
CA ARG A 107 13.43 -18.51 -1.72
C ARG A 107 13.51 -17.57 -2.92
N ASN A 108 13.20 -16.30 -2.69
CA ASN A 108 13.44 -15.19 -3.62
C ASN A 108 14.93 -14.99 -3.91
N SER A 109 15.47 -15.81 -4.80
CA SER A 109 16.86 -15.81 -5.22
C SER A 109 16.96 -16.42 -6.61
N PHE A 110 16.96 -15.56 -7.62
CA PHE A 110 17.03 -15.94 -9.03
C PHE A 110 18.46 -15.81 -9.53
N THR A 111 18.89 -16.71 -10.40
CA THR A 111 20.25 -16.71 -10.97
C THR A 111 20.31 -15.90 -12.27
N GLY A 112 21.47 -15.29 -12.53
CA GLY A 112 21.77 -14.60 -13.79
C GLY A 112 21.77 -13.08 -13.63
N SER A 113 21.39 -12.36 -14.68
CA SER A 113 21.33 -10.89 -14.67
C SER A 113 19.88 -10.41 -14.47
N PRO A 114 19.63 -9.44 -13.56
CA PRO A 114 18.34 -8.78 -13.42
C PRO A 114 18.00 -7.87 -14.61
N LEU A 115 18.96 -7.60 -15.50
CA LEU A 115 18.75 -6.75 -16.66
C LEU A 115 18.05 -7.54 -17.79
N PRO A 116 17.18 -6.89 -18.60
CA PRO A 116 16.51 -7.54 -19.73
C PRO A 116 17.50 -8.18 -20.71
N VAL A 117 18.65 -7.52 -20.89
CA VAL A 117 19.80 -8.00 -21.66
C VAL A 117 20.96 -8.17 -20.69
N SER A 118 21.48 -9.39 -20.57
CA SER A 118 22.71 -9.65 -19.81
C SER A 118 23.89 -9.05 -20.58
N LEU A 119 24.68 -8.19 -19.94
CA LEU A 119 25.90 -7.64 -20.55
C LEU A 119 27.14 -8.49 -20.19
N GLY A 120 26.92 -9.70 -19.67
CA GLY A 120 27.97 -10.65 -19.33
C GLY A 120 28.93 -10.10 -18.28
N ARG A 121 30.23 -10.01 -18.60
CA ARG A 121 31.26 -9.53 -17.65
C ARG A 121 31.07 -8.07 -17.24
N PHE A 122 30.34 -7.27 -18.02
CA PHE A 122 30.08 -5.87 -17.70
C PHE A 122 29.09 -5.72 -16.53
N ASP A 123 28.17 -6.66 -16.35
CA ASP A 123 27.25 -6.71 -15.21
C ASP A 123 28.04 -6.84 -13.89
N SER A 124 29.04 -7.72 -13.86
CA SER A 124 29.92 -7.89 -12.70
C SER A 124 30.78 -6.64 -12.43
N ALA A 125 31.26 -5.96 -13.48
CA ALA A 125 32.03 -4.72 -13.36
C ALA A 125 31.19 -3.54 -12.82
N MET A 126 29.89 -3.51 -13.14
CA MET A 126 28.94 -2.53 -12.58
C MET A 126 28.40 -2.95 -11.19
N GLY A 127 28.86 -4.07 -10.65
CA GLY A 127 28.44 -4.58 -9.35
C GLY A 127 27.00 -5.09 -9.32
N VAL A 128 26.45 -5.49 -10.48
CA VAL A 128 25.16 -6.19 -10.59
C VAL A 128 25.31 -7.58 -9.98
N PRO A 129 24.42 -7.99 -9.08
CA PRO A 129 24.60 -9.24 -8.37
C PRO A 129 24.30 -10.45 -9.28
N GLN A 130 25.07 -11.53 -9.11
CA GLN A 130 24.86 -12.83 -9.78
C GLN A 130 23.53 -13.50 -9.36
N HIS A 131 22.99 -13.06 -8.21
CA HIS A 131 21.70 -13.43 -7.70
C HIS A 131 20.86 -12.18 -7.47
N TYR A 132 19.61 -12.18 -7.92
CA TYR A 132 18.69 -11.06 -7.74
C TYR A 132 17.36 -11.54 -7.21
N GLY A 133 16.60 -10.60 -6.63
CA GLY A 133 15.26 -10.86 -6.13
C GLY A 133 14.19 -10.34 -7.09
N LEU A 134 13.11 -11.09 -7.21
CA LEU A 134 11.83 -10.68 -7.80
C LEU A 134 10.78 -10.55 -6.69
N CYS A 135 11.13 -9.93 -5.56
CA CYS A 135 10.30 -9.87 -4.36
C CYS A 135 8.90 -9.27 -4.59
N GLY A 136 8.81 -8.20 -5.38
CA GLY A 136 7.54 -7.59 -5.75
C GLY A 136 6.72 -8.50 -6.65
N GLY A 137 7.37 -9.15 -7.60
CA GLY A 137 6.74 -10.13 -8.49
C GLY A 137 6.20 -11.36 -7.75
N MET A 138 7.00 -11.92 -6.83
CA MET A 138 6.58 -13.06 -6.02
C MET A 138 5.44 -12.70 -5.06
N SER A 139 5.47 -11.51 -4.46
CA SER A 139 4.41 -11.04 -3.56
C SER A 139 3.10 -10.82 -4.31
N ALA A 140 3.15 -10.15 -5.46
CA ALA A 140 1.98 -9.91 -6.30
C ALA A 140 1.42 -11.22 -6.91
N ALA A 141 2.28 -12.12 -7.39
CA ALA A 141 1.84 -13.41 -7.92
C ALA A 141 1.22 -14.30 -6.83
N ALA A 142 1.77 -14.34 -5.62
CA ALA A 142 1.16 -15.08 -4.51
C ALA A 142 -0.25 -14.53 -4.17
N ALA A 143 -0.42 -13.20 -4.18
CA ALA A 143 -1.73 -12.57 -4.03
C ALA A 143 -2.69 -12.97 -5.16
N ASP A 144 -2.21 -13.00 -6.41
CA ASP A 144 -3.01 -13.35 -7.58
C ASP A 144 -3.51 -14.81 -7.52
N PHE A 145 -2.66 -15.76 -7.13
CA PHE A 145 -3.06 -17.17 -6.91
C PHE A 145 -4.08 -17.27 -5.77
N PHE A 146 -3.80 -16.64 -4.63
CA PHE A 146 -4.69 -16.62 -3.48
C PHE A 146 -6.07 -16.06 -3.80
N LEU A 147 -6.14 -14.86 -4.38
CA LEU A 147 -7.39 -14.18 -4.69
C LEU A 147 -8.19 -14.89 -5.80
N SER A 148 -7.52 -15.63 -6.68
CA SER A 148 -8.19 -16.48 -7.69
C SER A 148 -8.67 -17.83 -7.15
N GLY A 149 -8.41 -18.14 -5.87
CA GLY A 149 -8.74 -19.44 -5.27
C GLY A 149 -7.94 -20.59 -5.88
N ARG A 150 -6.81 -20.31 -6.53
CA ARG A 150 -5.96 -21.30 -7.17
C ARG A 150 -4.81 -21.71 -6.25
N GLU A 151 -4.45 -22.98 -6.32
CA GLU A 151 -3.23 -23.47 -5.68
C GLU A 151 -2.01 -22.81 -6.31
N ILE A 152 -1.06 -22.43 -5.45
CA ILE A 152 0.21 -21.87 -5.87
C ILE A 152 1.11 -22.98 -6.42
N PRO A 153 1.88 -22.74 -7.50
CA PRO A 153 2.80 -23.73 -8.03
C PRO A 153 3.81 -24.21 -6.99
N VAL A 154 3.89 -25.53 -6.82
CA VAL A 154 4.78 -26.17 -5.84
C VAL A 154 6.08 -26.55 -6.51
N GLN A 155 7.18 -25.89 -6.13
CA GLN A 155 8.51 -26.21 -6.65
C GLN A 155 9.60 -25.94 -5.61
N ALA A 156 10.60 -26.81 -5.53
CA ALA A 156 11.66 -26.67 -4.52
C ALA A 156 12.56 -25.45 -4.76
N GLU A 157 12.73 -25.05 -6.03
CA GLU A 157 13.69 -24.04 -6.46
C GLU A 157 13.01 -22.92 -7.24
N ALA A 158 13.68 -21.76 -7.31
CA ALA A 158 13.21 -20.64 -8.10
C ALA A 158 13.11 -21.05 -9.59
N PRO A 159 12.04 -20.62 -10.30
CA PRO A 159 11.82 -21.03 -11.68
C PRO A 159 12.92 -20.46 -12.57
N VAL A 160 13.45 -21.30 -13.47
CA VAL A 160 14.51 -20.91 -14.39
C VAL A 160 13.99 -19.90 -15.42
N LYS A 161 14.83 -18.95 -15.82
CA LYS A 161 14.52 -17.99 -16.89
C LYS A 161 14.09 -18.73 -18.17
N GLY A 162 12.97 -18.32 -18.75
CA GLY A 162 12.38 -18.95 -19.93
C GLY A 162 11.20 -19.88 -19.63
N THR A 163 10.95 -20.22 -18.36
CA THR A 163 9.73 -20.91 -17.93
C THR A 163 8.55 -19.93 -17.81
N ASP A 164 7.33 -20.42 -17.98
CA ASP A 164 6.10 -19.60 -17.88
C ASP A 164 5.95 -18.97 -16.49
N LEU A 165 6.28 -19.71 -15.43
CA LEU A 165 6.21 -19.20 -14.06
C LEU A 165 7.23 -18.09 -13.81
N TYR A 166 8.46 -18.24 -14.32
CA TYR A 166 9.44 -17.14 -14.28
C TYR A 166 8.92 -15.92 -15.03
N ALA A 167 8.40 -16.09 -16.25
CA ALA A 167 7.89 -14.98 -17.06
C ALA A 167 6.74 -14.24 -16.36
N TYR A 168 5.84 -14.99 -15.71
CA TYR A 168 4.76 -14.41 -14.91
C TYR A 168 5.29 -13.62 -13.71
N ILE A 169 6.14 -14.22 -12.86
CA ILE A 169 6.72 -13.53 -11.69
C ILE A 169 7.51 -12.29 -12.13
N TYR A 170 8.29 -12.39 -13.20
CA TYR A 170 9.07 -11.27 -13.74
C TYR A 170 8.15 -10.14 -14.23
N GLN A 171 7.08 -10.45 -14.96
CA GLN A 171 6.11 -9.43 -15.37
C GLN A 171 5.45 -8.75 -14.17
N ARG A 172 5.08 -9.52 -13.13
CA ARG A 172 4.54 -8.96 -11.88
C ARG A 172 5.57 -8.11 -11.14
N GLN A 173 6.86 -8.42 -11.24
CA GLN A 173 7.92 -7.56 -10.70
C GLN A 173 7.98 -6.22 -11.42
N ILE A 174 7.86 -6.19 -12.75
CA ILE A 174 7.79 -4.94 -13.51
C ILE A 174 6.54 -4.14 -13.13
N ASP A 175 5.38 -4.80 -13.07
CA ASP A 175 4.11 -4.18 -12.67
C ASP A 175 4.21 -3.52 -11.27
N SER A 176 4.86 -4.21 -10.32
CA SER A 176 5.04 -3.70 -8.94
C SER A 176 5.85 -2.40 -8.87
N LEU A 177 6.68 -2.12 -9.87
CA LEU A 177 7.47 -0.89 -9.94
C LEU A 177 6.67 0.28 -10.57
N GLY A 178 5.45 0.01 -11.03
CA GLY A 178 4.54 0.98 -11.62
C GLY A 178 4.98 1.45 -13.01
N THR A 179 4.18 2.35 -13.59
CA THR A 179 4.43 2.95 -14.91
C THR A 179 5.82 3.59 -14.95
N SER A 180 6.60 3.27 -15.99
CA SER A 180 7.95 3.77 -16.20
C SER A 180 8.91 3.54 -15.01
N LEU A 181 8.68 2.48 -14.22
CA LEU A 181 9.44 2.14 -13.02
C LEU A 181 9.43 3.25 -11.95
N GLY A 182 8.35 4.03 -11.87
CA GLY A 182 8.24 5.17 -10.95
C GLY A 182 8.54 4.84 -9.49
N PHE A 183 8.22 3.62 -9.01
CA PHE A 183 8.52 3.24 -7.63
C PHE A 183 10.01 2.92 -7.39
N ALA A 184 10.80 2.62 -8.43
CA ALA A 184 12.26 2.57 -8.30
C ALA A 184 12.83 3.94 -7.90
N ARG A 185 12.24 5.02 -8.45
CA ARG A 185 12.57 6.39 -8.05
C ARG A 185 12.12 6.70 -6.62
N VAL A 186 10.94 6.24 -6.21
CA VAL A 186 10.48 6.40 -4.82
C VAL A 186 11.47 5.75 -3.84
N PHE A 187 11.91 4.52 -4.10
CA PHE A 187 12.95 3.89 -3.28
C PHE A 187 14.24 4.72 -3.24
N ALA A 188 14.73 5.19 -4.40
CA ALA A 188 15.94 6.01 -4.47
C ALA A 188 15.80 7.32 -3.66
N GLU A 189 14.64 7.98 -3.76
CA GLU A 189 14.32 9.18 -2.96
C GLU A 189 14.34 8.89 -1.46
N TRP A 190 13.71 7.80 -1.02
CA TRP A 190 13.69 7.43 0.39
C TRP A 190 15.05 7.00 0.93
N MET A 191 15.91 6.41 0.10
CA MET A 191 17.28 6.05 0.49
C MET A 191 18.15 7.28 0.80
N MET A 192 17.78 8.47 0.31
CA MET A 192 18.49 9.73 0.60
C MET A 192 18.02 10.43 1.87
N LEU A 193 16.81 10.12 2.35
CA LEU A 193 16.21 10.76 3.52
C LEU A 193 16.90 10.31 4.82
N PRO A 194 16.94 11.15 5.87
CA PRO A 194 17.28 10.68 7.21
C PRO A 194 16.20 9.76 7.78
N ASP A 195 16.52 8.97 8.80
CA ASP A 195 15.55 8.09 9.45
C ASP A 195 14.50 8.90 10.23
N GLY A 196 14.97 9.80 11.10
CA GLY A 196 14.12 10.61 11.97
C GLY A 196 13.92 12.04 11.50
N GLY A 197 13.09 12.77 12.25
CA GLY A 197 12.76 14.16 11.95
C GLY A 197 11.50 14.31 11.09
N ALA A 198 11.00 15.54 10.97
CA ALA A 198 9.74 15.85 10.29
C ALA A 198 9.65 15.35 8.84
N GLY A 199 10.77 15.37 8.12
CA GLY A 199 10.86 14.89 6.75
C GLY A 199 11.46 13.49 6.60
N GLY A 200 11.82 12.85 7.70
CA GLY A 200 12.51 11.55 7.73
C GLY A 200 11.60 10.39 7.35
N THR A 201 12.20 9.22 7.11
CA THR A 201 11.49 8.03 6.67
C THR A 201 10.44 7.57 7.70
N ARG A 202 10.68 7.73 9.00
CA ARG A 202 9.72 7.37 10.06
C ARG A 202 8.45 8.23 10.03
N ALA A 203 8.60 9.54 9.91
CA ALA A 203 7.49 10.49 9.80
C ALA A 203 6.71 10.29 8.49
N ARG A 204 7.39 9.93 7.40
CA ARG A 204 6.71 9.63 6.12
C ARG A 204 5.97 8.30 6.13
N SER A 205 6.51 7.30 6.83
CA SER A 205 5.93 5.95 6.89
C SER A 205 4.56 5.92 7.58
N ILE A 206 4.33 6.79 8.56
CA ILE A 206 3.05 6.83 9.28
C ILE A 206 1.87 7.16 8.36
N VAL A 207 2.12 7.89 7.28
CA VAL A 207 1.10 8.31 6.30
C VAL A 207 0.51 7.11 5.56
N ALA A 208 1.26 6.01 5.44
CA ALA A 208 0.78 4.78 4.81
C ALA A 208 -0.21 3.99 5.69
N LEU A 209 -0.18 4.17 7.03
CA LEU A 209 -0.91 3.31 7.95
C LEU A 209 -2.44 3.31 7.76
N PRO A 210 -3.11 4.47 7.59
CA PRO A 210 -4.56 4.46 7.38
C PRO A 210 -4.98 3.66 6.14
N ALA A 211 -4.24 3.78 5.04
CA ALA A 211 -4.50 3.04 3.81
C ALA A 211 -4.29 1.53 4.00
N ILE A 212 -3.21 1.13 4.69
CA ILE A 212 -2.95 -0.29 5.01
C ILE A 212 -4.07 -0.85 5.89
N GLN A 213 -4.46 -0.12 6.93
CA GLN A 213 -5.54 -0.53 7.84
C GLN A 213 -6.87 -0.69 7.11
N GLN A 214 -7.21 0.28 6.25
CA GLN A 214 -8.45 0.26 5.50
C GLN A 214 -8.50 -0.93 4.53
N ALA A 215 -7.46 -1.15 3.73
CA ALA A 215 -7.41 -2.26 2.78
C ALA A 215 -7.51 -3.63 3.50
N ILE A 216 -6.74 -3.82 4.57
CA ILE A 216 -6.77 -5.07 5.35
C ILE A 216 -8.11 -5.27 6.08
N ALA A 217 -8.83 -4.20 6.43
CA ALA A 217 -10.19 -4.28 6.95
C ALA A 217 -11.22 -4.64 5.86
N GLN A 218 -10.99 -4.20 4.62
CA GLN A 218 -11.81 -4.56 3.45
C GLN A 218 -11.53 -5.98 2.94
N GLY A 219 -10.43 -6.59 3.38
CA GLY A 219 -10.03 -7.95 3.01
C GLY A 219 -9.02 -7.98 1.86
N ASP A 220 -8.43 -6.85 1.51
CA ASP A 220 -7.47 -6.74 0.41
C ASP A 220 -6.02 -6.87 0.90
N PRO A 221 -5.15 -7.63 0.19
CA PRO A 221 -3.73 -7.66 0.49
C PRO A 221 -3.07 -6.34 0.08
N VAL A 222 -2.01 -5.95 0.78
CA VAL A 222 -1.31 -4.68 0.52
C VAL A 222 0.15 -4.95 0.20
N MET A 223 0.60 -4.55 -0.98
CA MET A 223 2.02 -4.59 -1.32
C MET A 223 2.74 -3.45 -0.60
N LEU A 224 3.83 -3.77 0.08
CA LEU A 224 4.64 -2.81 0.83
C LEU A 224 6.05 -2.75 0.29
N GLY A 225 6.56 -1.54 0.12
CA GLY A 225 7.96 -1.26 -0.15
C GLY A 225 8.67 -1.02 1.17
N LEU A 226 9.77 -1.73 1.41
CA LEU A 226 10.58 -1.65 2.62
C LEU A 226 11.93 -1.05 2.29
N VAL A 227 12.21 0.12 2.86
CA VAL A 227 13.52 0.77 2.76
C VAL A 227 14.42 0.20 3.82
N LEU A 228 15.38 -0.63 3.41
CA LEU A 228 16.26 -1.36 4.32
C LEU A 228 17.66 -0.75 4.43
N THR A 229 18.03 0.08 3.45
CA THR A 229 19.37 0.67 3.38
C THR A 229 19.28 2.16 3.01
N SER A 230 20.43 2.83 2.94
CA SER A 230 20.55 4.25 2.60
C SER A 230 21.76 4.52 1.72
N VAL A 231 21.75 5.66 1.03
CA VAL A 231 22.91 6.09 0.24
C VAL A 231 24.12 6.36 1.14
N GLN A 232 23.91 6.85 2.37
CA GLN A 232 24.98 7.09 3.35
C GLN A 232 25.63 5.79 3.82
N ALA A 233 24.85 4.71 3.93
CA ALA A 233 25.35 3.36 4.22
C ALA A 233 25.94 2.67 2.98
N ARG A 234 26.10 3.38 1.85
CA ARG A 234 26.53 2.84 0.54
C ARG A 234 25.60 1.72 0.03
N GLY A 235 24.34 1.78 0.44
CA GLY A 235 23.31 0.85 0.03
C GLY A 235 22.96 0.97 -1.44
N LYS A 236 22.50 -0.13 -2.02
CA LYS A 236 22.06 -0.22 -3.41
C LYS A 236 20.55 -0.38 -3.51
N LEU A 237 19.96 0.02 -4.63
CA LEU A 237 18.51 0.03 -4.80
C LEU A 237 17.89 -1.36 -4.59
N TRP A 238 18.55 -2.39 -5.11
CA TRP A 238 18.12 -3.80 -5.03
C TRP A 238 18.33 -4.45 -3.65
N GLU A 239 18.88 -3.74 -2.68
CA GLU A 239 18.96 -4.18 -1.29
C GLU A 239 17.72 -3.76 -0.48
N ASN A 240 16.86 -2.91 -1.06
CA ASN A 240 15.51 -2.70 -0.56
C ASN A 240 14.60 -3.86 -0.97
N HIS A 241 13.43 -3.93 -0.35
CA HIS A 241 12.60 -5.13 -0.43
C HIS A 241 11.13 -4.81 -0.64
N GLN A 242 10.38 -5.76 -1.18
CA GLN A 242 8.93 -5.70 -1.27
C GLN A 242 8.31 -6.94 -0.63
N VAL A 243 7.19 -6.75 0.06
CA VAL A 243 6.45 -7.81 0.76
C VAL A 243 4.95 -7.60 0.57
N MET A 244 4.16 -8.65 0.80
CA MET A 244 2.70 -8.53 0.89
C MET A 244 2.27 -8.52 2.36
N ALA A 245 1.60 -7.46 2.82
CA ALA A 245 0.88 -7.45 4.07
C ALA A 245 -0.51 -8.08 3.89
N TYR A 246 -0.91 -8.90 4.87
CA TYR A 246 -2.17 -9.64 4.82
C TYR A 246 -3.00 -9.55 6.11
N ASP A 247 -2.41 -9.06 7.20
CA ASP A 247 -3.12 -8.87 8.46
C ASP A 247 -2.47 -7.79 9.35
N ILE A 248 -3.22 -7.26 10.31
CA ILE A 248 -2.73 -6.38 11.38
C ILE A 248 -3.23 -6.92 12.70
N VAL A 249 -2.30 -7.14 13.64
CA VAL A 249 -2.60 -7.63 14.99
C VAL A 249 -1.95 -6.75 16.05
N PRO A 250 -2.52 -6.67 17.27
CA PRO A 250 -1.84 -6.02 18.39
C PRO A 250 -0.46 -6.62 18.63
N ALA A 251 0.54 -5.78 18.92
CA ALA A 251 1.85 -6.27 19.27
C ALA A 251 1.82 -6.90 20.67
N ALA A 252 2.67 -7.90 20.91
CA ALA A 252 2.83 -8.48 22.24
C ALA A 252 3.44 -7.48 23.26
N ALA A 253 4.18 -6.47 22.78
CA ALA A 253 4.71 -5.38 23.60
C ALA A 253 3.72 -4.21 23.66
N GLU A 254 3.63 -3.54 24.82
CA GLU A 254 2.77 -2.37 24.97
C GLU A 254 3.18 -1.23 24.01
N ARG A 255 2.18 -0.62 23.35
CA ARG A 255 2.30 0.53 22.41
C ARG A 255 2.86 0.21 21.02
N GLY A 256 2.28 -0.80 20.36
CA GLY A 256 2.54 -1.07 18.95
C GLY A 256 1.51 -2.03 18.33
N PHE A 257 1.70 -2.32 17.05
CA PHE A 257 0.99 -3.37 16.35
C PHE A 257 1.96 -4.06 15.38
N ASP A 258 1.62 -5.29 15.01
CA ASP A 258 2.37 -6.06 14.03
C ASP A 258 1.56 -6.11 12.73
N ILE A 259 2.22 -5.84 11.62
CA ILE A 259 1.70 -6.12 10.27
C ILE A 259 2.20 -7.52 9.89
N ARG A 260 1.30 -8.49 9.73
CA ARG A 260 1.69 -9.82 9.24
C ARG A 260 1.97 -9.76 7.75
N ILE A 261 3.06 -10.39 7.33
CA ILE A 261 3.53 -10.32 5.94
C ILE A 261 3.85 -11.69 5.37
N TYR A 262 3.66 -11.82 4.07
CA TYR A 262 4.38 -12.77 3.24
C TYR A 262 5.69 -12.11 2.79
N ASP A 263 6.82 -12.64 3.25
CA ASP A 263 8.14 -12.25 2.80
C ASP A 263 8.74 -13.37 1.93
N PRO A 264 8.90 -13.16 0.61
CA PRO A 264 9.38 -14.21 -0.29
C PRO A 264 10.88 -14.55 -0.07
N ASN A 265 11.62 -13.80 0.75
CA ASN A 265 12.95 -14.24 1.21
C ASN A 265 12.89 -15.31 2.30
N PHE A 266 11.73 -15.50 2.94
CA PHE A 266 11.47 -16.44 4.03
C PHE A 266 10.29 -17.35 3.66
N PRO A 267 10.43 -18.23 2.64
CA PRO A 267 9.38 -19.17 2.26
C PRO A 267 8.95 -20.02 3.45
N ASP A 268 7.69 -20.46 3.42
CA ASP A 268 7.05 -21.29 4.45
C ASP A 268 6.98 -20.70 5.87
N ASN A 269 7.14 -19.37 5.98
CA ASN A 269 7.19 -18.69 7.28
C ASN A 269 5.91 -17.89 7.58
N ASP A 270 5.00 -18.50 8.33
CA ASP A 270 3.76 -17.83 8.79
C ASP A 270 4.00 -16.75 9.86
N GLY A 271 5.19 -16.73 10.48
CA GLY A 271 5.54 -15.80 11.56
C GLY A 271 6.23 -14.53 11.09
N ALA A 272 6.44 -14.35 9.79
CA ALA A 272 7.05 -13.13 9.25
C ALA A 272 6.12 -11.92 9.47
N LYS A 273 6.69 -10.83 10.00
CA LYS A 273 5.94 -9.61 10.35
C LYS A 273 6.81 -8.36 10.36
N ILE A 274 6.16 -7.20 10.23
CA ILE A 274 6.73 -5.90 10.57
C ILE A 274 6.18 -5.47 11.93
N GLU A 275 7.06 -5.37 12.92
CA GLU A 275 6.75 -4.77 14.22
C GLU A 275 6.74 -3.25 14.06
N VAL A 276 5.64 -2.59 14.44
CA VAL A 276 5.46 -1.14 14.29
C VAL A 276 5.28 -0.49 15.66
N ARG A 277 6.07 0.56 15.92
CA ARG A 277 5.97 1.38 17.14
C ARG A 277 5.93 2.86 16.78
N SER A 278 5.06 3.61 17.45
CA SER A 278 5.01 5.07 17.30
C SER A 278 6.27 5.73 17.87
N THR A 279 6.73 6.79 17.21
CA THR A 279 7.89 7.58 17.61
C THR A 279 7.56 9.08 17.60
N LEU A 280 8.19 9.85 18.48
CA LEU A 280 8.17 11.32 18.42
C LEU A 280 9.33 11.78 17.54
N GLU A 281 9.02 12.37 16.40
CA GLU A 281 9.98 12.81 15.38
C GLU A 281 10.31 14.31 15.45
N GLY A 282 9.66 15.04 16.34
CA GLY A 282 9.90 16.45 16.56
C GLY A 282 8.67 17.15 17.08
N VAL A 283 8.74 18.48 17.11
CA VAL A 283 7.63 19.34 17.51
C VAL A 283 7.57 20.58 16.64
N VAL A 284 6.37 21.05 16.32
CA VAL A 284 6.13 22.32 15.65
C VAL A 284 5.63 23.33 16.67
N PHE A 285 6.25 24.52 16.68
CA PHE A 285 5.82 25.66 17.48
C PHE A 285 4.86 26.53 16.67
N SER A 286 3.69 26.83 17.22
CA SER A 286 2.81 27.83 16.61
C SER A 286 3.45 29.23 16.74
N PRO A 287 3.62 29.99 15.64
CA PRO A 287 4.13 31.37 15.71
C PRO A 287 3.20 32.30 16.50
N MET A 288 1.91 31.95 16.64
CA MET A 288 0.94 32.69 17.46
C MET A 288 1.19 32.53 18.98
N GLY A 289 1.94 31.49 19.37
CA GLY A 289 2.32 31.23 20.76
C GLY A 289 3.52 32.03 21.24
N ALA A 290 4.29 32.67 20.36
CA ALA A 290 5.33 33.62 20.79
C ALA A 290 4.73 34.87 21.47
N VAL A 291 3.45 35.18 21.20
CA VAL A 291 2.71 36.33 21.73
C VAL A 291 1.87 35.97 22.96
N MET A 292 1.54 34.69 23.17
CA MET A 292 0.74 34.19 24.30
C MET A 292 1.61 33.26 25.15
N ARG A 293 1.81 33.53 26.44
CA ARG A 293 2.59 32.63 27.33
C ARG A 293 2.01 31.21 27.30
N GLY A 294 2.64 30.32 26.53
CA GLY A 294 2.19 28.94 26.32
C GLY A 294 1.87 28.65 24.85
N SER A 295 2.90 28.47 24.02
CA SER A 295 2.71 27.99 22.64
C SER A 295 2.18 26.56 22.65
N PRO A 296 1.09 26.24 21.92
CA PRO A 296 0.76 24.85 21.66
C PRO A 296 1.91 24.21 20.87
N ILE A 297 2.45 23.12 21.43
CA ILE A 297 3.49 22.29 20.84
C ILE A 297 2.78 21.13 20.13
N PHE A 298 2.85 21.09 18.80
CA PHE A 298 2.28 19.99 18.03
C PHE A 298 3.34 18.91 17.81
N PRO A 299 3.16 17.69 18.32
CA PRO A 299 4.12 16.62 18.10
C PRO A 299 4.09 16.16 16.64
N ILE A 300 5.26 15.96 16.06
CA ILE A 300 5.41 15.26 14.80
C ILE A 300 5.61 13.80 15.15
N VAL A 301 4.71 12.94 14.70
CA VAL A 301 4.73 11.51 15.02
C VAL A 301 5.20 10.73 13.79
N GLY A 302 6.01 9.71 14.02
CA GLY A 302 6.43 8.75 13.01
C GLY A 302 6.23 7.32 13.49
N ILE A 303 6.77 6.38 12.73
CA ILE A 303 6.85 4.98 13.13
C ILE A 303 8.25 4.41 12.96
N ALA A 304 8.73 3.73 14.00
CA ALA A 304 9.87 2.83 13.91
C ALA A 304 9.36 1.43 13.54
N CYS A 305 10.01 0.82 12.56
CA CYS A 305 9.62 -0.47 12.02
C CYS A 305 10.79 -1.46 12.08
N LYS A 306 10.47 -2.74 12.36
CA LYS A 306 11.45 -3.82 12.36
C LYS A 306 10.82 -5.06 11.72
N ARG A 307 11.49 -5.62 10.71
CA ARG A 307 11.09 -6.89 10.11
C ARG A 307 11.63 -8.03 10.96
N THR A 308 10.75 -8.96 11.33
CA THR A 308 11.11 -10.15 12.11
C THR A 308 10.54 -11.39 11.42
N ALA A 309 11.20 -12.52 11.59
CA ALA A 309 10.71 -13.82 11.16
C ALA A 309 11.36 -14.92 12.02
N PRO A 310 10.62 -15.96 12.44
CA PRO A 310 11.17 -17.13 13.13
C PRO A 310 12.43 -17.68 12.45
N GLY A 311 13.49 -17.91 13.23
CA GLY A 311 14.76 -18.46 12.74
C GLY A 311 15.55 -17.53 11.80
N ARG A 312 15.23 -16.23 11.79
CA ARG A 312 15.93 -15.20 11.00
C ARG A 312 16.36 -14.05 11.90
N ARG A 313 17.40 -13.33 11.47
CA ARG A 313 17.83 -12.11 12.15
C ARG A 313 16.84 -11.00 11.87
N ASP A 314 16.48 -10.27 12.92
CA ASP A 314 15.72 -9.05 12.82
C ASP A 314 16.41 -8.05 11.89
N THR A 315 15.64 -7.38 11.04
CA THR A 315 16.13 -6.36 10.12
C THR A 315 15.43 -5.04 10.42
N PRO A 316 16.17 -3.97 10.79
CA PRO A 316 15.59 -2.64 10.88
C PRO A 316 14.97 -2.22 9.54
N VAL A 317 13.78 -1.63 9.58
CA VAL A 317 13.11 -1.05 8.41
C VAL A 317 13.13 0.45 8.59
N ARG A 318 13.93 1.15 7.77
CA ARG A 318 14.08 2.61 7.86
C ARG A 318 12.76 3.31 7.56
N GLY A 319 12.05 2.80 6.56
CA GLY A 319 10.74 3.30 6.18
C GLY A 319 9.93 2.29 5.38
N LEU A 320 8.62 2.49 5.34
CA LEU A 320 7.69 1.71 4.55
C LEU A 320 6.70 2.61 3.82
N PHE A 321 6.22 2.13 2.67
CA PHE A 321 5.16 2.77 1.90
C PHE A 321 4.36 1.73 1.12
N VAL A 322 3.15 2.09 0.70
CA VAL A 322 2.30 1.23 -0.12
C VAL A 322 2.83 1.22 -1.56
N MET A 323 2.95 0.03 -2.13
CA MET A 323 3.29 -0.24 -3.52
C MET A 323 2.01 -0.44 -4.34
N PRO A 324 2.04 -0.22 -5.67
CA PRO A 324 0.88 -0.44 -6.50
C PRO A 324 0.61 -1.94 -6.60
N TYR A 325 -0.67 -2.30 -6.56
CA TYR A 325 -1.12 -3.67 -6.81
C TYR A 325 -2.43 -3.63 -7.57
N GLU A 326 -2.51 -4.42 -8.63
CA GLU A 326 -3.71 -4.67 -9.39
C GLU A 326 -3.79 -6.18 -9.59
N PHE A 327 -4.91 -6.79 -9.23
CA PHE A 327 -5.11 -8.23 -9.38
C PHE A 327 -4.98 -8.63 -10.86
N LYS A 328 -4.23 -9.70 -11.11
CA LYS A 328 -4.17 -10.34 -12.43
C LYS A 328 -4.39 -11.84 -12.29
N SER A 329 -5.48 -12.35 -12.88
CA SER A 329 -5.73 -13.79 -12.89
C SER A 329 -4.50 -14.54 -13.41
N PRO A 330 -3.94 -15.51 -12.66
CA PRO A 330 -2.78 -16.24 -13.14
C PRO A 330 -3.13 -17.02 -14.43
N PRO A 331 -2.20 -17.20 -15.38
CA PRO A 331 -2.42 -18.06 -16.54
C PRO A 331 -2.81 -19.49 -16.15
N SER A 332 -3.74 -20.11 -16.87
CA SER A 332 -4.28 -21.43 -16.54
C SER A 332 -3.24 -22.56 -16.60
N GLY A 333 -2.17 -22.38 -17.40
CA GLY A 333 -1.09 -23.35 -17.56
C GLY A 333 -0.07 -23.38 -16.41
N LEU A 334 -0.08 -22.40 -15.50
CA LEU A 334 0.82 -22.39 -14.35
C LEU A 334 0.35 -23.43 -13.31
N LYS A 335 1.18 -24.44 -13.07
CA LYS A 335 1.01 -25.50 -12.07
C LYS A 335 2.30 -25.69 -11.30
#